data_AF-A0A542IV20-F1
#
_entry.id   AF-A0A542IV20-F1
#
_cell.length_a   1.000
_cell.length_b   1.000
_cell.length_c   1.000
_cell.angle_alpha   90.00
_cell.angle_beta   90.00
_cell.angle_gamma   90.00
#
_symmetry.space_group_name_H-M   'P 1'
#
loop_
_entity.id
_entity.type
_entity.pdbx_description
1 polymer ?
#
loop_
_entity_poly.entity_id
_entity_poly.type
_entity_poly.pdbx_seq_one_letter_code
_entity_poly.pdbx_strand_id
1 'polypeptide(L)'
;MASVAAFNNVLRQPGRLRFLAGCLYYAGCFGARAGVLPAPPMTGYGGFRWEPGKWEHMPVWVQALLWGTAAGAALVLGAALSWRWKLPPKLVSSIMSFGAGVLISALAFELVDEAVQGGGLWPTAMGFLAGSVVYVGANMLLARAGAKHRKRSGSQQPSESEDPGSGTAIAVGALLDGVPESVVLGVGMLAGGAVSPAMMAAVFISNVPEGLSGTAGMKRAGRSAGYVFGLWGGIALLSGVASLIGYTALENAPGELVAFITAVAAGGILAMLADTMIPEAFEEHHNLTGLTASVGFLTAFTVHHLGG
;
A
#
# COMPACT_ATOMS: atom_id res chain seq x y z
N MET A 1 -6.13 34.39 -14.51
CA MET A 1 -4.90 34.83 -15.22
C MET A 1 -3.61 34.68 -14.40
N ALA A 2 -3.65 34.65 -13.06
CA ALA A 2 -2.47 34.38 -12.21
C ALA A 2 -1.92 32.93 -12.29
N SER A 3 -2.72 31.96 -12.75
CA SER A 3 -2.32 30.53 -12.80
C SER A 3 -1.39 30.17 -13.98
N VAL A 4 -1.37 30.97 -15.05
CA VAL A 4 -0.49 30.73 -16.22
C VAL A 4 0.92 31.29 -15.99
N ALA A 5 1.03 32.38 -15.23
CA ALA A 5 2.32 32.96 -14.83
C ALA A 5 3.09 32.06 -13.85
N ALA A 6 2.40 31.34 -12.96
CA ALA A 6 3.00 30.35 -12.07
C ALA A 6 3.53 29.12 -12.82
N PHE A 7 2.85 28.69 -13.89
CA PHE A 7 3.26 27.58 -14.74
C PHE A 7 4.54 27.89 -15.53
N ASN A 8 4.65 29.11 -16.08
CA ASN A 8 5.84 29.55 -16.81
C ASN A 8 7.09 29.71 -15.91
N ASN A 9 6.91 29.97 -14.61
CA ASN A 9 8.02 30.11 -13.68
C ASN A 9 8.60 28.76 -13.22
N VAL A 10 7.81 27.68 -13.25
CA VAL A 10 8.26 26.32 -12.90
C VAL A 10 9.13 25.72 -14.00
N LEU A 11 8.90 26.07 -15.27
CA LEU A 11 9.70 25.60 -16.41
C LEU A 11 11.09 26.26 -16.53
N ARG A 12 11.36 27.32 -15.77
CA ARG A 12 12.64 28.06 -15.79
C ARG A 12 13.69 27.57 -14.79
N GLN A 13 13.40 26.56 -13.97
CA GLN A 13 14.36 26.05 -12.99
C GLN A 13 15.07 24.76 -13.48
N PRO A 14 16.36 24.83 -13.86
CA PRO A 14 17.08 23.71 -14.49
C PRO A 14 17.28 22.48 -13.59
N GLY A 15 16.98 22.57 -12.28
CA GLY A 15 17.09 21.46 -11.33
C GLY A 15 15.88 20.53 -11.25
N ARG A 16 14.65 21.00 -11.56
CA ARG A 16 13.41 20.18 -11.45
C ARG A 16 13.10 19.35 -12.69
N LEU A 17 13.58 19.78 -13.86
CA LEU A 17 13.49 18.96 -15.08
C LEU A 17 14.32 17.68 -14.98
N ARG A 18 15.37 17.63 -14.17
CA ARG A 18 16.21 16.42 -13.99
C ARG A 18 15.49 15.28 -13.27
N PHE A 19 14.54 15.59 -12.39
CA PHE A 19 13.77 14.57 -11.67
C PHE A 19 12.66 13.98 -12.56
N LEU A 20 11.95 14.84 -13.31
CA LEU A 20 10.95 14.42 -14.31
C LEU A 20 11.60 13.74 -15.53
N ALA A 21 12.77 14.21 -15.97
CA ALA A 21 13.55 13.54 -17.00
C ALA A 21 14.13 12.22 -16.50
N GLY A 22 14.47 12.06 -15.22
CA GLY A 22 14.87 10.78 -14.64
C GLY A 22 13.74 9.74 -14.66
N CYS A 23 12.51 10.14 -14.32
CA CYS A 23 11.33 9.28 -14.39
C CYS A 23 10.93 8.96 -15.85
N LEU A 24 11.06 9.91 -16.78
CA LEU A 24 10.80 9.69 -18.21
C LEU A 24 11.94 8.92 -18.92
N TYR A 25 13.18 9.01 -18.44
CA TYR A 25 14.32 8.28 -19.01
C TYR A 25 14.27 6.79 -18.67
N TYR A 26 13.81 6.43 -17.46
CA TYR A 26 13.54 5.03 -17.11
C TYR A 26 12.32 4.45 -17.85
N ALA A 27 11.28 5.26 -18.10
CA ALA A 27 10.13 4.85 -18.92
C ALA A 27 10.47 4.80 -20.43
N GLY A 28 11.41 5.61 -20.91
CA GLY A 28 11.79 5.73 -22.33
C GLY A 28 12.78 4.68 -22.83
N CYS A 29 13.53 4.00 -21.97
CA CYS A 29 14.51 2.99 -22.39
C CYS A 29 13.89 1.65 -22.85
N PHE A 30 12.60 1.42 -22.64
CA PHE A 30 11.88 0.25 -23.19
C PHE A 30 11.10 0.55 -24.48
N GLY A 31 11.06 1.82 -24.91
CA GLY A 31 10.31 2.27 -26.08
C GLY A 31 11.19 2.55 -27.29
N ALA A 32 11.79 1.52 -27.89
CA ALA A 32 12.42 1.66 -29.21
C ALA A 32 12.07 0.50 -30.15
N ARG A 33 11.08 0.77 -31.01
CA ARG A 33 10.72 0.14 -32.29
C ARG A 33 10.17 -1.30 -32.28
N ALA A 34 8.84 -1.36 -32.47
CA ALA A 34 8.17 -2.45 -33.16
C ALA A 34 8.74 -2.61 -34.58
N GLY A 35 9.25 -3.81 -34.89
CA GLY A 35 9.75 -4.17 -36.21
C GLY A 35 10.56 -5.47 -36.17
N VAL A 36 9.85 -6.60 -36.31
CA VAL A 36 10.31 -7.94 -36.73
C VAL A 36 11.84 -8.15 -36.77
N LEU A 37 12.41 -8.61 -35.65
CA LEU A 37 13.69 -9.33 -35.63
C LEU A 37 13.58 -10.46 -34.59
N PRO A 38 14.06 -11.69 -34.87
CA PRO A 38 14.07 -12.76 -33.89
C PRO A 38 14.98 -12.36 -32.72
N ALA A 39 14.49 -12.53 -31.50
CA ALA A 39 15.23 -12.21 -30.28
C ALA A 39 16.60 -12.95 -30.28
N PRO A 40 17.72 -12.26 -30.05
CA PRO A 40 19.01 -12.91 -29.92
C PRO A 40 19.03 -13.76 -28.63
N PRO A 41 19.81 -14.85 -28.60
CA PRO A 41 19.89 -15.71 -27.42
C PRO A 41 20.42 -14.90 -26.23
N MET A 42 19.58 -14.81 -25.19
CA MET A 42 19.86 -14.10 -23.94
C MET A 42 20.88 -14.88 -23.10
N THR A 43 22.16 -14.78 -23.45
CA THR A 43 23.27 -15.16 -22.57
C THR A 43 24.02 -13.91 -22.14
N GLY A 44 23.89 -13.51 -20.86
CA GLY A 44 24.89 -12.63 -20.24
C GLY A 44 24.44 -11.32 -19.59
N TYR A 45 23.21 -11.20 -19.07
CA TYR A 45 22.92 -10.19 -18.05
C TYR A 45 22.79 -10.89 -16.69
N GLY A 46 23.56 -10.43 -15.69
CA GLY A 46 23.45 -10.83 -14.29
C GLY A 46 22.15 -10.35 -13.67
N GLY A 47 21.02 -10.85 -14.19
CA GLY A 47 19.71 -10.73 -13.57
C GLY A 47 19.71 -11.49 -12.26
N PHE A 48 18.92 -11.01 -11.31
CA PHE A 48 18.53 -11.74 -10.12
C PHE A 48 17.94 -13.08 -10.58
N ARG A 49 18.79 -14.11 -10.63
CA ARG A 49 18.39 -15.47 -10.96
C ARG A 49 17.69 -15.99 -9.72
N TRP A 50 16.36 -15.95 -9.73
CA TRP A 50 15.55 -16.76 -8.83
C TRP A 50 16.12 -18.18 -8.86
N GLU A 51 16.75 -18.64 -7.78
CA GLU A 51 17.24 -20.01 -7.63
C GLU A 51 16.01 -20.89 -7.33
N PRO A 52 15.54 -21.74 -8.28
CA PRO A 52 14.26 -22.42 -8.14
C PRO A 52 14.24 -23.49 -7.03
N GLY A 53 15.37 -23.85 -6.42
CA GLY A 53 15.47 -25.03 -5.56
C GLY A 53 15.26 -24.83 -4.06
N LYS A 54 15.13 -23.59 -3.54
CA LYS A 54 14.97 -23.36 -2.07
C LYS A 54 13.53 -23.19 -1.63
N TRP A 55 12.64 -22.84 -2.55
CA TRP A 55 11.22 -22.55 -2.27
C TRP A 55 10.29 -23.73 -2.61
N GLU A 56 10.76 -24.69 -3.42
CA GLU A 56 10.03 -25.90 -3.82
C GLU A 56 9.60 -26.81 -2.65
N HIS A 57 10.20 -26.67 -1.47
CA HIS A 57 9.87 -27.46 -0.28
C HIS A 57 9.08 -26.68 0.79
N MET A 58 8.82 -25.39 0.57
CA MET A 58 8.12 -24.58 1.56
C MET A 58 6.61 -24.60 1.27
N PRO A 59 5.78 -25.12 2.20
CA PRO A 59 4.33 -25.12 2.00
C PRO A 59 3.81 -23.70 1.73
N VAL A 60 2.84 -23.57 0.83
CA VAL A 60 2.31 -22.27 0.37
C VAL A 60 1.74 -21.46 1.55
N TRP A 61 1.17 -22.11 2.56
CA TRP A 61 0.73 -21.44 3.79
C TRP A 61 1.88 -20.78 4.57
N VAL A 62 3.09 -21.36 4.58
CA VAL A 62 4.28 -20.72 5.17
C VAL A 62 4.67 -19.51 4.34
N GLN A 63 4.60 -19.63 3.02
CA GLN A 63 4.88 -18.49 2.13
C GLN A 63 3.88 -17.36 2.36
N ALA A 64 2.59 -17.65 2.54
CA ALA A 64 1.57 -16.66 2.86
C ALA A 64 1.89 -15.92 4.17
N LEU A 65 2.29 -16.66 5.21
CA LEU A 65 2.75 -16.08 6.48
C LEU A 65 3.96 -15.15 6.25
N LEU A 66 4.97 -15.61 5.53
CA LEU A 66 6.20 -14.84 5.28
C LEU A 66 5.96 -13.59 4.45
N TRP A 67 5.15 -13.68 3.39
CA TRP A 67 4.82 -12.52 2.55
C TRP A 67 3.97 -11.51 3.30
N GLY A 68 2.99 -11.95 4.09
CA GLY A 68 2.22 -11.05 4.96
C GLY A 68 3.10 -10.37 6.01
N THR A 69 4.04 -11.10 6.63
CA THR A 69 5.00 -10.49 7.56
C THR A 69 5.98 -9.55 6.87
N ALA A 70 6.45 -9.89 5.65
CA ALA A 70 7.33 -9.03 4.86
C ALA A 70 6.63 -7.72 4.47
N ALA A 71 5.34 -7.79 4.13
CA ALA A 71 4.51 -6.63 3.83
C ALA A 71 4.30 -5.77 5.08
N GLY A 72 4.04 -6.40 6.23
CA GLY A 72 3.95 -5.71 7.53
C GLY A 72 5.29 -5.14 8.03
N ALA A 73 6.42 -5.74 7.65
CA ALA A 73 7.75 -5.23 8.01
C ALA A 73 8.02 -3.84 7.43
N ALA A 74 7.33 -3.44 6.36
CA ALA A 74 7.34 -2.06 5.85
C ALA A 74 6.92 -1.03 6.91
N LEU A 75 5.98 -1.37 7.80
CA LEU A 75 5.56 -0.51 8.92
C LEU A 75 6.72 -0.30 9.89
N VAL A 76 7.45 -1.37 10.21
CA VAL A 76 8.63 -1.34 11.10
C VAL A 76 9.77 -0.54 10.45
N LEU A 77 9.97 -0.69 9.14
CA LEU A 77 10.94 0.09 8.38
C LEU A 77 10.56 1.57 8.38
N GLY A 78 9.30 1.92 8.11
CA GLY A 78 8.79 3.28 8.24
C GLY A 78 9.02 3.84 9.64
N ALA A 79 8.75 3.05 10.68
CA ALA A 79 9.03 3.43 12.06
C ALA A 79 10.51 3.70 12.31
N ALA A 80 11.40 2.85 11.80
CA ALA A 80 12.84 3.01 11.94
C ALA A 80 13.35 4.30 11.27
N LEU A 81 12.84 4.60 10.06
CA LEU A 81 13.18 5.82 9.32
C LEU A 81 12.73 7.08 10.09
N SER A 82 11.49 7.10 10.57
CA SER A 82 10.91 8.21 11.36
C SER A 82 11.58 8.37 12.72
N TRP A 83 12.01 7.26 13.33
CA TRP A 83 12.71 7.30 14.61
C TRP A 83 14.11 7.88 14.49
N ARG A 84 14.87 7.51 13.45
CA ARG A 84 16.26 7.97 13.24
C ARG A 84 16.33 9.35 12.59
N TRP A 85 15.41 9.68 11.69
CA TRP A 85 15.47 10.91 10.89
C TRP A 85 14.20 11.75 11.02
N LYS A 86 14.39 13.07 11.06
CA LYS A 86 13.27 14.02 10.93
C LYS A 86 13.00 14.24 9.45
N LEU A 87 12.04 13.50 8.91
CA LEU A 87 11.65 13.60 7.51
C LEU A 87 10.72 14.81 7.31
N PRO A 88 10.90 15.58 6.22
CA PRO A 88 10.03 16.72 5.95
C PRO A 88 8.61 16.23 5.62
N PRO A 89 7.54 16.90 6.11
CA PRO A 89 6.15 16.50 5.87
C PRO A 89 5.83 16.27 4.39
N LYS A 90 6.33 17.15 3.51
CA LYS A 90 6.18 17.04 2.05
C LYS A 90 6.68 15.72 1.48
N LEU A 91 7.77 15.16 2.00
CA LEU A 91 8.29 13.87 1.55
C LEU A 91 7.35 12.74 1.97
N VAL A 92 6.87 12.76 3.22
CA VAL A 92 5.89 11.76 3.69
C VAL A 92 4.63 11.81 2.83
N SER A 93 4.08 13.00 2.59
CA SER A 93 2.89 13.19 1.74
C SER A 93 3.12 12.81 0.27
N SER A 94 4.34 12.98 -0.25
CA SER A 94 4.71 12.49 -1.58
C SER A 94 4.69 10.96 -1.64
N ILE A 95 5.25 10.28 -0.64
CA ILE A 95 5.24 8.81 -0.59
C ILE A 95 3.80 8.30 -0.37
N MET A 96 3.01 8.95 0.47
CA MET A 96 1.59 8.63 0.68
C MET A 96 0.76 8.77 -0.59
N SER A 97 0.85 9.91 -1.29
CA SER A 97 0.11 10.11 -2.54
C SER A 97 0.51 9.12 -3.62
N PHE A 98 1.81 8.83 -3.74
CA PHE A 98 2.31 7.80 -4.64
C PHE A 98 1.74 6.42 -4.27
N GLY A 99 1.81 6.04 -3.00
CA GLY A 99 1.26 4.78 -2.48
C GLY A 99 -0.24 4.64 -2.69
N ALA A 100 -1.02 5.71 -2.50
CA ALA A 100 -2.45 5.72 -2.79
C ALA A 100 -2.74 5.40 -4.25
N GLY A 101 -1.98 6.00 -5.18
CA GLY A 101 -2.09 5.67 -6.60
C GLY A 101 -1.74 4.22 -6.92
N VAL A 102 -0.65 3.72 -6.33
CA VAL A 102 -0.22 2.32 -6.47
C VAL A 102 -1.31 1.35 -5.98
N LEU A 103 -1.90 1.59 -4.81
CA LEU A 103 -2.99 0.78 -4.28
C LEU A 103 -4.27 0.88 -5.12
N ILE A 104 -4.61 2.04 -5.68
CA ILE A 104 -5.74 2.17 -6.63
C ILE A 104 -5.55 1.28 -7.86
N SER A 105 -4.33 1.18 -8.38
CA SER A 105 -4.03 0.26 -9.48
C SER A 105 -4.18 -1.20 -9.04
N ALA A 106 -3.56 -1.57 -7.92
CA ALA A 106 -3.60 -2.95 -7.41
C ALA A 106 -5.04 -3.39 -7.10
N LEU A 107 -5.84 -2.55 -6.43
CA LEU A 107 -7.23 -2.89 -6.13
C LEU A 107 -8.09 -2.99 -7.39
N ALA A 108 -7.81 -2.20 -8.44
CA ALA A 108 -8.59 -2.24 -9.67
C ALA A 108 -8.31 -3.51 -10.48
N PHE A 109 -7.03 -3.83 -10.70
CA PHE A 109 -6.63 -4.88 -11.63
C PHE A 109 -6.33 -6.22 -10.96
N GLU A 110 -5.83 -6.23 -9.72
CA GLU A 110 -5.44 -7.47 -9.03
C GLU A 110 -6.48 -7.94 -8.01
N LEU A 111 -7.47 -7.09 -7.67
CA LEU A 111 -8.55 -7.49 -6.77
C LEU A 111 -9.90 -7.51 -7.45
N VAL A 112 -10.35 -6.37 -7.97
CA VAL A 112 -11.69 -6.27 -8.54
C VAL A 112 -11.78 -7.07 -9.85
N ASP A 113 -10.83 -6.89 -10.77
CA ASP A 113 -10.85 -7.61 -12.04
C ASP A 113 -10.70 -9.14 -11.83
N GLU A 114 -9.72 -9.56 -11.03
CA GLU A 114 -9.53 -10.98 -10.69
C GLU A 114 -10.74 -11.59 -9.97
N ALA A 115 -11.39 -10.86 -9.04
CA ALA A 115 -12.60 -11.34 -8.38
C ALA A 115 -13.77 -11.51 -9.37
N VAL A 116 -13.95 -10.58 -10.33
CA VAL A 116 -14.97 -10.74 -11.37
C VAL A 116 -14.66 -11.94 -12.25
N GLN A 117 -13.39 -12.15 -12.63
CA GLN A 117 -12.99 -13.30 -13.44
C GLN A 117 -13.14 -14.64 -12.69
N GLY A 118 -12.84 -14.66 -11.39
CA GLY A 118 -12.84 -15.89 -10.57
C GLY A 118 -14.20 -16.29 -10.00
N GLY A 119 -15.08 -15.33 -9.68
CA GLY A 119 -16.38 -15.61 -9.04
C GLY A 119 -17.54 -14.79 -9.58
N GLY A 120 -17.32 -13.97 -10.59
CA GLY A 120 -18.37 -13.21 -11.27
C GLY A 120 -18.68 -11.83 -10.66
N LEU A 121 -19.51 -11.08 -11.38
CA LEU A 121 -19.82 -9.69 -11.05
C LEU A 121 -20.56 -9.53 -9.72
N TRP A 122 -21.53 -10.40 -9.43
CA TRP A 122 -22.41 -10.22 -8.27
C TRP A 122 -21.70 -10.43 -6.93
N PRO A 123 -20.96 -11.53 -6.70
CA PRO A 123 -20.18 -11.70 -5.48
C PRO A 123 -19.17 -10.57 -5.29
N THR A 124 -18.52 -10.15 -6.38
CA THR A 124 -17.57 -9.04 -6.36
C THR A 124 -18.23 -7.72 -5.97
N ALA A 125 -19.32 -7.33 -6.62
CA ALA A 125 -20.00 -6.06 -6.33
C ALA A 125 -20.55 -6.01 -4.88
N MET A 126 -21.15 -7.12 -4.42
CA MET A 126 -21.67 -7.23 -3.06
C MET A 126 -20.54 -7.20 -2.01
N GLY A 127 -19.46 -7.92 -2.28
CA GLY A 127 -18.29 -7.94 -1.42
C GLY A 127 -17.66 -6.55 -1.32
N PHE A 128 -17.46 -5.89 -2.45
CA PHE A 128 -16.92 -4.53 -2.51
C PHE A 128 -17.71 -3.55 -1.66
N LEU A 129 -19.03 -3.50 -1.85
CA LEU A 129 -19.89 -2.62 -1.06
C LEU A 129 -19.88 -2.98 0.43
N ALA A 130 -19.93 -4.28 0.76
CA ALA A 130 -19.85 -4.75 2.14
C ALA A 130 -18.53 -4.32 2.80
N GLY A 131 -17.41 -4.47 2.10
CA GLY A 131 -16.09 -4.03 2.54
C GLY A 131 -16.00 -2.55 2.86
N SER A 132 -16.48 -1.70 1.95
CA SER A 132 -16.53 -0.25 2.17
C SER A 132 -17.41 0.10 3.37
N VAL A 133 -18.60 -0.54 3.50
CA VAL A 133 -19.50 -0.30 4.64
C VAL A 133 -18.88 -0.75 5.96
N VAL A 134 -18.22 -1.92 5.99
CA VAL A 134 -17.54 -2.42 7.19
C VAL A 134 -16.41 -1.49 7.59
N TYR A 135 -15.59 -1.03 6.64
CA TYR A 135 -14.50 -0.10 6.92
C TYR A 135 -15.02 1.23 7.47
N VAL A 136 -15.99 1.86 6.79
CA VAL A 136 -16.58 3.13 7.23
C VAL A 136 -17.27 2.95 8.58
N GLY A 137 -18.00 1.85 8.78
CA GLY A 137 -18.64 1.52 10.04
C GLY A 137 -17.65 1.37 11.19
N ALA A 138 -16.55 0.63 10.97
CA ALA A 138 -15.47 0.50 11.95
C ALA A 138 -14.85 1.87 12.28
N ASN A 139 -14.59 2.69 11.26
CA ASN A 139 -14.05 4.03 11.45
C ASN A 139 -15.02 4.94 12.23
N MET A 140 -16.32 4.85 11.96
CA MET A 140 -17.36 5.58 12.71
C MET A 140 -17.46 5.13 14.16
N LEU A 141 -17.37 3.83 14.44
CA LEU A 141 -17.37 3.29 15.80
C LEU A 141 -16.15 3.77 16.59
N LEU A 142 -14.97 3.76 15.96
CA LEU A 142 -13.75 4.30 16.55
C LEU A 142 -13.85 5.81 16.80
N ALA A 143 -14.40 6.57 15.84
CA ALA A 143 -14.60 8.00 16.00
C ALA A 143 -15.54 8.35 17.15
N ARG A 144 -16.58 7.53 17.39
CA ARG A 144 -17.49 7.67 18.54
C ARG A 144 -16.82 7.30 19.87
N ALA A 145 -15.82 6.44 19.84
CA ALA A 145 -15.02 6.06 21.01
C ALA A 145 -13.86 7.05 21.33
N GLY A 146 -13.80 8.20 20.62
CA GLY A 146 -12.79 9.25 20.86
C GLY A 146 -11.63 9.30 19.85
N ALA A 147 -11.52 8.33 18.93
CA ALA A 147 -10.36 8.21 18.02
C ALA A 147 -10.45 9.06 16.73
N LYS A 148 -11.16 10.20 16.76
CA LYS A 148 -11.60 10.93 15.55
C LYS A 148 -10.46 11.54 14.70
N HIS A 149 -9.22 11.59 15.19
CA HIS A 149 -8.08 12.26 14.53
C HIS A 149 -6.80 11.39 14.37
N ARG A 150 -6.94 10.05 14.25
CA ARG A 150 -5.80 9.09 14.31
C ARG A 150 -4.77 9.13 13.17
N LYS A 151 -5.12 9.62 11.98
CA LYS A 151 -4.26 9.65 10.76
C LYS A 151 -4.03 11.08 10.25
N ARG A 152 -3.60 11.98 11.14
CA ARG A 152 -3.26 13.37 10.75
C ARG A 152 -1.79 13.63 11.04
N SER A 153 -0.97 13.72 10.00
CA SER A 153 0.45 14.07 10.03
C SER A 153 0.76 15.51 10.47
N GLY A 154 -0.25 16.37 10.64
CA GLY A 154 -0.12 17.78 11.01
C GLY A 154 0.22 18.06 12.49
N SER A 155 0.13 19.34 12.88
CA SER A 155 0.38 19.86 14.24
C SER A 155 -0.73 19.57 15.26
N GLN A 156 -1.73 18.74 14.91
CA GLN A 156 -2.96 18.55 15.68
C GLN A 156 -3.14 17.13 16.22
N GLN A 157 -2.06 16.35 16.35
CA GLN A 157 -2.15 15.06 17.02
C GLN A 157 -2.07 15.29 18.54
N PRO A 158 -3.13 14.99 19.32
CA PRO A 158 -3.11 15.21 20.76
C PRO A 158 -1.99 14.41 21.40
N SER A 159 -1.21 15.05 22.27
CA SER A 159 -0.27 14.35 23.13
C SER A 159 -1.02 13.39 24.07
N GLU A 160 -0.34 12.38 24.60
CA GLU A 160 -0.92 11.50 25.63
C GLU A 160 -1.39 12.24 26.89
N SER A 161 -0.81 13.42 27.15
CA SER A 161 -1.24 14.35 28.18
C SER A 161 -2.53 15.11 27.85
N GLU A 162 -2.91 15.19 26.57
CA GLU A 162 -4.11 15.88 26.09
C GLU A 162 -5.25 14.90 25.77
N ASP A 163 -4.95 13.68 25.31
CA ASP A 163 -5.94 12.62 25.03
C ASP A 163 -5.37 11.21 25.35
N PRO A 164 -5.66 10.67 26.56
CA PRO A 164 -5.22 9.34 26.97
C PRO A 164 -5.75 8.26 26.02
N GLY A 165 -4.87 7.44 25.41
CA GLY A 165 -5.26 6.39 24.46
C GLY A 165 -5.04 6.70 22.98
N SER A 166 -4.39 7.82 22.65
CA SER A 166 -4.02 8.16 21.27
C SER A 166 -3.12 7.11 20.60
N GLY A 167 -2.25 6.44 21.37
CA GLY A 167 -1.41 5.33 20.88
C GLY A 167 -2.20 4.07 20.53
N THR A 168 -3.24 3.75 21.28
CA THR A 168 -4.15 2.63 20.98
C THR A 168 -5.04 2.94 19.78
N ALA A 169 -5.43 4.21 19.56
CA ALA A 169 -6.15 4.62 18.37
C ALA A 169 -5.32 4.49 17.07
N ILE A 170 -4.01 4.80 17.13
CA ILE A 170 -3.07 4.58 16.02
C ILE A 170 -2.90 3.08 15.74
N ALA A 171 -2.71 2.28 16.80
CA ALA A 171 -2.57 0.84 16.73
C ALA A 171 -3.78 0.14 16.09
N VAL A 172 -4.98 0.41 16.62
CA VAL A 172 -6.24 -0.14 16.11
C VAL A 172 -6.48 0.32 14.68
N GLY A 173 -6.09 1.57 14.41
CA GLY A 173 -6.12 2.10 13.07
C GLY A 173 -5.29 1.32 12.07
N ALA A 174 -3.99 1.19 12.32
CA ALA A 174 -3.08 0.44 11.46
C ALA A 174 -3.44 -1.04 11.36
N LEU A 175 -4.09 -1.62 12.37
CA LEU A 175 -4.65 -2.97 12.27
C LEU A 175 -5.86 -3.05 11.33
N LEU A 176 -6.78 -2.09 11.40
CA LEU A 176 -7.91 -2.01 10.47
C LEU A 176 -7.47 -1.84 9.02
N ASP A 177 -6.33 -1.19 8.82
CA ASP A 177 -5.78 -0.92 7.49
C ASP A 177 -4.94 -2.12 6.99
N GLY A 178 -4.07 -2.66 7.85
CA GLY A 178 -3.16 -3.76 7.48
C GLY A 178 -3.81 -5.14 7.39
N VAL A 179 -4.92 -5.41 8.09
CA VAL A 179 -5.59 -6.73 8.02
C VAL A 179 -6.19 -7.00 6.64
N PRO A 180 -7.03 -6.12 6.05
CA PRO A 180 -7.54 -6.32 4.69
C PRO A 180 -6.42 -6.52 3.65
N GLU A 181 -5.38 -5.70 3.70
CA GLU A 181 -4.24 -5.80 2.78
C GLU A 181 -3.49 -7.13 2.93
N SER A 182 -3.35 -7.61 4.16
CA SER A 182 -2.67 -8.87 4.43
C SER A 182 -3.48 -10.10 4.03
N VAL A 183 -4.80 -10.09 4.27
CA VAL A 183 -5.70 -11.17 3.82
C VAL A 183 -5.61 -11.31 2.30
N VAL A 184 -5.61 -10.18 1.58
CA VAL A 184 -5.48 -10.17 0.12
C VAL A 184 -4.19 -10.81 -0.36
N LEU A 185 -3.05 -10.51 0.26
CA LEU A 185 -1.78 -11.14 -0.10
C LEU A 185 -1.85 -12.66 0.03
N GLY A 186 -2.53 -13.18 1.06
CA GLY A 186 -2.75 -14.61 1.26
C GLY A 186 -3.70 -15.22 0.23
N VAL A 187 -4.81 -14.55 -0.07
CA VAL A 187 -5.80 -15.00 -1.06
C VAL A 187 -5.22 -15.00 -2.47
N GLY A 188 -4.38 -14.02 -2.82
CA GLY A 188 -3.70 -13.96 -4.12
C GLY A 188 -2.83 -15.19 -4.41
N MET A 189 -2.35 -15.89 -3.37
CA MET A 189 -1.57 -17.13 -3.54
C MET A 189 -2.42 -18.33 -3.97
N LEU A 190 -3.75 -18.24 -3.92
CA LEU A 190 -4.66 -19.31 -4.36
C LEU A 190 -4.64 -19.52 -5.88
N ALA A 191 -4.44 -18.44 -6.65
CA ALA A 191 -4.52 -18.49 -8.11
C ALA A 191 -3.27 -19.09 -8.79
N GLY A 192 -2.10 -19.02 -8.14
CA GLY A 192 -0.83 -19.43 -8.76
C GLY A 192 0.27 -19.87 -7.80
N GLY A 193 -0.01 -20.02 -6.51
CA GLY A 193 0.97 -20.42 -5.50
C GLY A 193 2.02 -19.35 -5.16
N ALA A 194 1.92 -18.15 -5.74
CA ALA A 194 2.83 -17.03 -5.55
C ALA A 194 2.05 -15.72 -5.38
N VAL A 195 2.65 -14.74 -4.72
CA VAL A 195 2.09 -13.40 -4.55
C VAL A 195 2.42 -12.55 -5.79
N SER A 196 1.45 -11.78 -6.29
CA SER A 196 1.73 -10.79 -7.35
C SER A 196 2.84 -9.83 -6.90
N PRO A 197 3.92 -9.65 -7.69
CA PRO A 197 4.93 -8.64 -7.41
C PRO A 197 4.34 -7.23 -7.31
N ALA A 198 3.27 -6.93 -8.07
CA ALA A 198 2.60 -5.64 -8.04
C ALA A 198 1.79 -5.46 -6.76
N MET A 199 0.97 -6.43 -6.32
CA MET A 199 0.27 -6.37 -5.03
C MET A 199 1.26 -6.22 -3.87
N MET A 200 2.32 -7.04 -3.88
CA MET A 200 3.34 -6.99 -2.82
C MET A 200 4.01 -5.63 -2.75
N ALA A 201 4.42 -5.09 -3.91
CA ALA A 201 4.98 -3.74 -3.98
C ALA A 201 3.97 -2.71 -3.49
N ALA A 202 2.70 -2.85 -3.84
CA ALA A 202 1.65 -1.91 -3.48
C ALA A 202 1.41 -1.83 -1.98
N VAL A 203 1.18 -2.98 -1.34
CA VAL A 203 1.02 -3.07 0.11
C VAL A 203 2.27 -2.55 0.81
N PHE A 204 3.45 -2.99 0.38
CA PHE A 204 4.71 -2.55 0.99
C PHE A 204 4.91 -1.02 0.90
N ILE A 205 4.69 -0.43 -0.27
CA ILE A 205 4.82 1.01 -0.49
C ILE A 205 3.81 1.79 0.36
N SER A 206 2.59 1.28 0.54
CA SER A 206 1.54 1.94 1.34
C SER A 206 1.79 1.87 2.85
N ASN A 207 2.38 0.77 3.33
CA ASN A 207 2.70 0.58 4.74
C ASN A 207 3.89 1.44 5.22
N VAL A 208 4.84 1.78 4.34
CA VAL A 208 5.98 2.63 4.73
C VAL A 208 5.52 4.01 5.27
N PRO A 209 4.68 4.78 4.56
CA PRO A 209 4.12 6.03 5.08
C PRO A 209 3.35 5.92 6.39
N GLU A 210 2.61 4.83 6.59
CA GLU A 210 1.83 4.63 7.81
C GLU A 210 2.74 4.39 9.03
N GLY A 211 3.78 3.56 8.85
CA GLY A 211 4.83 3.39 9.85
C GLY A 211 5.56 4.70 10.15
N LEU A 212 5.81 5.52 9.12
CA LEU A 212 6.45 6.84 9.23
C LEU A 212 5.61 7.83 10.04
N SER A 213 4.35 8.04 9.64
CA SER A 213 3.45 9.05 10.22
C SER A 213 3.03 8.66 11.64
N GLY A 214 2.63 7.41 11.86
CA GLY A 214 2.23 6.94 13.19
C GLY A 214 3.39 6.95 14.19
N THR A 215 4.62 6.63 13.74
CA THR A 215 5.81 6.75 14.59
C THR A 215 6.17 8.18 14.93
N ALA A 216 6.07 9.10 13.96
CA ALA A 216 6.34 10.52 14.20
C ALA A 216 5.40 11.06 15.28
N GLY A 217 4.12 10.71 15.21
CA GLY A 217 3.11 11.04 16.21
C GLY A 217 3.40 10.48 17.60
N MET A 218 3.65 9.16 17.69
CA MET A 218 3.97 8.51 18.97
C MET A 218 5.26 9.05 19.61
N LYS A 219 6.27 9.37 18.80
CA LYS A 219 7.52 9.98 19.26
C LYS A 219 7.29 11.39 19.82
N ARG A 220 6.44 12.20 19.18
CA ARG A 220 6.05 13.53 19.69
C ARG A 220 5.25 13.42 20.99
N ALA A 221 4.44 12.38 21.14
CA ALA A 221 3.71 12.06 22.37
C ALA A 221 4.58 11.47 23.50
N GLY A 222 5.91 11.41 23.33
CA GLY A 222 6.84 10.95 24.37
C GLY A 222 6.88 9.44 24.59
N ARG A 223 6.34 8.63 23.66
CA ARG A 223 6.39 7.17 23.76
C ARG A 223 7.82 6.64 23.60
N SER A 224 8.14 5.58 24.34
CA SER A 224 9.46 4.94 24.27
C SER A 224 9.66 4.19 22.95
N ALA A 225 10.92 4.03 22.53
CA ALA A 225 11.25 3.25 21.33
C ALA A 225 10.70 1.83 21.42
N GLY A 226 10.84 1.18 22.58
CA GLY A 226 10.37 -0.19 22.81
C GLY A 226 8.86 -0.33 22.58
N TYR A 227 8.06 0.64 23.04
CA TYR A 227 6.62 0.65 22.78
C TYR A 227 6.32 0.75 21.28
N VAL A 228 6.95 1.71 20.59
CA VAL A 228 6.70 1.96 19.15
C VAL A 228 7.11 0.77 18.28
N PHE A 229 8.33 0.26 18.45
CA PHE A 229 8.81 -0.88 17.67
C PHE A 229 8.11 -2.19 18.06
N GLY A 230 7.73 -2.35 19.33
CA GLY A 230 6.90 -3.48 19.77
C GLY A 230 5.52 -3.46 19.12
N LEU A 231 4.90 -2.29 19.04
CA LEU A 231 3.59 -2.12 18.38
C LEU A 231 3.67 -2.47 16.89
N TRP A 232 4.57 -1.83 16.13
CA TRP A 232 4.70 -2.09 14.69
C TRP A 232 5.16 -3.51 14.40
N GLY A 233 6.05 -4.07 15.23
CA GLY A 233 6.45 -5.47 15.13
C GLY A 233 5.28 -6.42 15.37
N GLY A 234 4.42 -6.12 16.35
CA GLY A 234 3.19 -6.86 16.59
C GLY A 234 2.23 -6.80 15.41
N ILE A 235 2.00 -5.62 14.84
CA ILE A 235 1.17 -5.45 13.64
C ILE A 235 1.76 -6.23 12.46
N ALA A 236 3.07 -6.19 12.25
CA ALA A 236 3.73 -6.94 11.17
C ALA A 236 3.56 -8.46 11.31
N LEU A 237 3.61 -8.99 12.54
CA LEU A 237 3.32 -10.40 12.80
C LEU A 237 1.85 -10.73 12.55
N LEU A 238 0.94 -9.86 13.00
CA LEU A 238 -0.50 -10.01 12.77
C LEU A 238 -0.86 -9.95 11.29
N SER A 239 -0.17 -9.13 10.49
CA SER A 239 -0.25 -9.13 9.03
C SER A 239 0.12 -10.50 8.44
N GLY A 240 1.22 -11.09 8.90
CA GLY A 240 1.57 -12.47 8.51
C GLY A 240 0.47 -13.47 8.82
N VAL A 241 -0.07 -13.42 10.04
CA VAL A 241 -1.15 -14.32 10.48
C VAL A 241 -2.43 -14.09 9.65
N ALA A 242 -2.78 -12.84 9.37
CA ALA A 242 -3.94 -12.50 8.54
C ALA A 242 -3.79 -13.03 7.11
N SER A 243 -2.59 -12.95 6.52
CA SER A 243 -2.28 -13.55 5.22
C SER A 243 -2.37 -15.08 5.25
N LEU A 244 -1.80 -15.72 6.27
CA LEU A 244 -1.93 -17.16 6.49
C LEU A 244 -3.40 -17.60 6.59
N ILE A 245 -4.21 -16.88 7.35
CA ILE A 245 -5.65 -17.13 7.49
C ILE A 245 -6.35 -16.93 6.15
N GLY A 246 -6.04 -15.85 5.43
CA GLY A 246 -6.60 -15.58 4.10
C GLY A 246 -6.38 -16.73 3.12
N TYR A 247 -5.17 -17.30 3.11
CA TYR A 247 -4.85 -18.48 2.31
C TYR A 247 -5.57 -19.75 2.81
N THR A 248 -5.33 -20.14 4.08
CA THR A 248 -5.79 -21.44 4.61
C THR A 248 -7.30 -21.54 4.76
N ALA A 249 -7.99 -20.44 5.04
CA ALA A 249 -9.45 -20.44 5.17
C ALA A 249 -10.16 -20.56 3.82
N LEU A 250 -9.49 -20.22 2.71
CA LEU A 250 -10.11 -20.10 1.39
C LEU A 250 -9.54 -21.04 0.33
N GLU A 251 -8.51 -21.84 0.65
CA GLU A 251 -7.91 -22.81 -0.27
C GLU A 251 -8.91 -23.80 -0.88
N ASN A 252 -9.98 -24.14 -0.16
CA ASN A 252 -11.03 -25.05 -0.62
C ASN A 252 -12.40 -24.35 -0.81
N ALA A 253 -12.42 -23.02 -0.86
CA ALA A 253 -13.65 -22.26 -0.99
C ALA A 253 -14.14 -22.19 -2.46
N PRO A 254 -15.46 -22.07 -2.69
CA PRO A 254 -15.99 -21.76 -4.03
C PRO A 254 -15.47 -20.43 -4.56
N GLY A 255 -15.29 -20.31 -5.87
CA GLY A 255 -14.77 -19.10 -6.52
C GLY A 255 -15.59 -17.86 -6.21
N GLU A 256 -16.92 -18.00 -6.04
CA GLU A 256 -17.80 -16.91 -5.63
C GLU A 256 -17.48 -16.38 -4.23
N LEU A 257 -17.14 -17.26 -3.29
CA LEU A 257 -16.78 -16.86 -1.92
C LEU A 257 -15.40 -16.18 -1.90
N VAL A 258 -14.45 -16.72 -2.66
CA VAL A 258 -13.13 -16.09 -2.84
C VAL A 258 -13.29 -14.69 -3.43
N ALA A 259 -14.06 -14.55 -4.52
CA ALA A 259 -14.34 -13.27 -5.15
C ALA A 259 -15.03 -12.28 -4.20
N PHE A 260 -16.03 -12.73 -3.43
CA PHE A 260 -16.69 -11.90 -2.43
C PHE A 260 -15.69 -11.37 -1.38
N ILE A 261 -14.84 -12.24 -0.82
CA ILE A 261 -13.89 -11.84 0.23
C ILE A 261 -12.76 -10.96 -0.31
N THR A 262 -12.22 -11.27 -1.49
CA THR A 262 -11.26 -10.41 -2.20
C THR A 262 -11.85 -9.03 -2.43
N ALA A 263 -13.12 -8.96 -2.86
CA ALA A 263 -13.79 -7.71 -3.09
C ALA A 263 -14.11 -6.95 -1.78
N VAL A 264 -14.43 -7.64 -0.68
CA VAL A 264 -14.54 -7.02 0.66
C VAL A 264 -13.25 -6.28 1.01
N ALA A 265 -12.09 -6.89 0.78
CA ALA A 265 -10.82 -6.22 1.02
C ALA A 265 -10.62 -5.03 0.06
N ALA A 266 -10.90 -5.18 -1.23
CA ALA A 266 -10.78 -4.10 -2.21
C ALA A 266 -11.65 -2.88 -1.88
N GLY A 267 -12.91 -3.11 -1.49
CA GLY A 267 -13.83 -2.05 -1.08
C GLY A 267 -13.42 -1.37 0.22
N GLY A 268 -12.86 -2.12 1.17
CA GLY A 268 -12.27 -1.58 2.39
C GLY A 268 -11.05 -0.70 2.10
N ILE A 269 -10.13 -1.17 1.25
CA ILE A 269 -8.94 -0.41 0.82
C ILE A 269 -9.36 0.89 0.12
N LEU A 270 -10.31 0.86 -0.82
CA LEU A 270 -10.74 2.08 -1.50
C LEU A 270 -11.34 3.10 -0.50
N ALA A 271 -12.16 2.64 0.45
CA ALA A 271 -12.70 3.51 1.49
C ALA A 271 -11.58 4.10 2.37
N MET A 272 -10.59 3.29 2.75
CA MET A 272 -9.41 3.74 3.51
C MET A 272 -8.62 4.82 2.78
N LEU A 273 -8.36 4.62 1.49
CA LEU A 273 -7.63 5.58 0.66
C LEU A 273 -8.37 6.91 0.56
N ALA A 274 -9.68 6.86 0.35
CA ALA A 274 -10.54 8.04 0.23
C ALA A 274 -10.68 8.80 1.55
N ASP A 275 -10.83 8.10 2.67
CA ASP A 275 -11.09 8.72 3.98
C ASP A 275 -9.82 9.23 4.66
N THR A 276 -8.65 8.63 4.37
CA THR A 276 -7.44 8.87 5.17
C THR A 276 -6.23 9.23 4.31
N MET A 277 -5.74 8.33 3.46
CA MET A 277 -4.44 8.48 2.81
C MET A 277 -4.39 9.64 1.80
N ILE A 278 -5.45 9.80 0.99
CA ILE A 278 -5.54 10.88 0.00
C ILE A 278 -5.74 12.25 0.70
N PRO A 279 -6.69 12.41 1.64
CA PRO A 279 -6.83 13.66 2.38
C PRO A 279 -5.55 14.08 3.12
N GLU A 280 -4.88 13.17 3.81
CA GLU A 280 -3.65 13.45 4.56
C GLU A 280 -2.50 13.88 3.63
N ALA A 281 -2.37 13.24 2.46
CA ALA A 281 -1.41 13.68 1.46
C ALA A 281 -1.79 15.05 0.86
N PHE A 282 -3.08 15.32 0.67
CA PHE A 282 -3.58 16.59 0.15
C PHE A 282 -3.36 17.77 1.10
N GLU A 283 -3.46 17.57 2.42
CA GLU A 283 -3.26 18.63 3.42
C GLU A 283 -1.87 19.30 3.33
N GLU A 284 -0.84 18.58 2.89
CA GLU A 284 0.55 19.09 2.79
C GLU A 284 1.01 19.37 1.35
N HIS A 285 0.61 18.54 0.38
CA HIS A 285 1.10 18.62 -1.00
C HIS A 285 0.15 19.37 -1.95
N HIS A 286 -1.12 19.54 -1.57
CA HIS A 286 -2.20 20.17 -2.32
C HIS A 286 -2.17 19.84 -3.84
N ASN A 287 -1.59 20.74 -4.65
CA ASN A 287 -1.62 20.68 -6.12
C ASN A 287 -0.86 19.50 -6.73
N LEU A 288 0.11 18.91 -6.00
CA LEU A 288 0.91 17.80 -6.53
C LEU A 288 0.36 16.42 -6.14
N THR A 289 -0.56 16.34 -5.18
CA THR A 289 -1.11 15.07 -4.68
C THR A 289 -1.69 14.21 -5.80
N GLY A 290 -2.51 14.82 -6.67
CA GLY A 290 -3.11 14.11 -7.80
C GLY A 290 -2.08 13.61 -8.81
N LEU A 291 -1.09 14.45 -9.17
CA LEU A 291 -0.04 14.06 -10.10
C LEU A 291 0.81 12.90 -9.54
N THR A 292 1.20 12.98 -8.28
CA THR A 292 2.00 11.94 -7.62
C THR A 292 1.22 10.64 -7.49
N ALA A 293 -0.08 10.69 -7.20
CA ALA A 293 -0.96 9.52 -7.24
C ALA A 293 -1.10 8.95 -8.66
N SER A 294 -1.27 9.77 -9.69
CA SER A 294 -1.28 9.30 -11.08
C SER A 294 0.03 8.58 -11.46
N VAL A 295 1.18 9.10 -11.02
CA VAL A 295 2.48 8.45 -11.24
C VAL A 295 2.56 7.11 -10.51
N GLY A 296 2.09 7.04 -9.26
CA GLY A 296 1.98 5.79 -8.51
C GLY A 296 1.11 4.75 -9.21
N PHE A 297 -0.09 5.16 -9.64
CA PHE A 297 -1.01 4.32 -10.41
C PHE A 297 -0.36 3.79 -11.67
N LEU A 298 0.23 4.67 -12.50
CA LEU A 298 0.89 4.25 -13.75
C LEU A 298 2.07 3.33 -13.50
N THR A 299 2.83 3.54 -12.42
CA THR A 299 3.96 2.68 -12.06
C THR A 299 3.45 1.27 -11.74
N ALA A 300 2.46 1.15 -10.86
CA ALA A 300 1.88 -0.13 -10.48
C ALA A 300 1.21 -0.84 -11.67
N PHE A 301 0.44 -0.11 -12.47
CA PHE A 301 -0.19 -0.61 -13.68
C PHE A 301 0.85 -1.14 -14.68
N THR A 302 1.95 -0.42 -14.87
CA THR A 302 3.04 -0.85 -15.77
C THR A 302 3.70 -2.11 -15.24
N VAL A 303 3.93 -2.21 -13.92
CA VAL A 303 4.49 -3.42 -13.29
C VAL A 303 3.55 -4.61 -13.47
N HIS A 304 2.25 -4.42 -13.23
CA HIS A 304 1.23 -5.45 -13.45
C HIS A 304 1.23 -5.92 -14.91
N HIS A 305 1.16 -4.99 -15.87
CA HIS A 305 1.08 -5.33 -17.29
C HIS A 305 2.36 -5.97 -17.86
N LEU A 306 3.54 -5.60 -17.33
CA LEU A 306 4.82 -6.22 -17.74
C LEU A 306 5.15 -7.49 -16.95
N GLY A 307 4.57 -7.65 -15.75
CA GLY A 307 4.79 -8.76 -14.85
C GLY A 307 4.07 -10.05 -15.26
N GLY A 308 2.99 -9.91 -16.05
CA GLY A 308 2.15 -11.02 -16.50
C GLY A 308 1.02 -11.30 -15.55
#